data_AF-A0A9E4UVF8-F1
#
_entry.id   AF-A0A9E4UVF8-F1
#
_cell.length_a   1.000
_cell.length_b   1.000
_cell.length_c   1.000
_cell.angle_alpha   90.00
_cell.angle_beta   90.00
_cell.angle_gamma   90.00
#
_symmetry.space_group_name_H-M   'P 1'
#
loop_
_entity.id
_entity.type
_entity.pdbx_description
1 polymer ?
#
loop_
_entity_poly.entity_id
_entity_poly.type
_entity_poly.pdbx_seq_one_letter_code
_entity_poly.pdbx_strand_id
1 'polypeptide(L)'
;MLKIGHEVIRPGKRLGDAEVTIPIPEELETVPGIPLNNREVDWYAREYPLESMNVSERASRDWANTLRDQHSEMREIRKEHEKLNRSLIMACRLTSDLEPTAEPTGEDITDLIKDKARELGFLEVGITAFDHRYTFTSKKDVMTYYPHVICLAYEQDFEPTQTIPSVDAEIVHSSTYRTEGAAALELGNFIRSHGYHAQVTGSGDSPGPYIPMFVEAGLGQLGACGYLLTPHEGNRCRLVSVTTDAVVTY
;
A
#
# COMPACT_ATOMS: atom_id res chain seq x y z
N MET A 1 14.13 1.35 34.01
CA MET A 1 14.12 0.57 32.77
C MET A 1 12.78 -0.12 32.73
N LEU A 2 12.00 0.04 31.65
CA LEU A 2 10.67 -0.58 31.56
C LEU A 2 10.83 -2.10 31.54
N LYS A 3 9.87 -2.82 32.13
CA LYS A 3 9.83 -4.29 32.03
C LYS A 3 9.43 -4.64 30.60
N ILE A 4 10.27 -5.41 29.92
CA ILE A 4 9.99 -5.88 28.57
C ILE A 4 9.02 -7.06 28.65
N GLY A 5 7.92 -6.97 27.90
CA GLY A 5 6.92 -8.03 27.80
C GLY A 5 7.28 -9.04 26.72
N HIS A 6 7.56 -8.57 25.49
CA HIS A 6 8.06 -9.38 24.39
C HIS A 6 8.98 -8.58 23.45
N GLU A 7 9.63 -9.29 22.52
CA GLU A 7 10.44 -8.71 21.45
C GLU A 7 9.80 -8.99 20.10
N VAL A 8 9.78 -7.98 19.23
CA VAL A 8 9.37 -8.12 17.83
C VAL A 8 10.61 -8.12 16.96
N ILE A 9 10.81 -9.18 16.18
CA ILE A 9 11.90 -9.29 15.22
C ILE A 9 11.36 -8.89 13.85
N ARG A 10 12.02 -7.93 13.21
CA ARG A 10 11.71 -7.46 11.85
C ARG A 10 12.92 -7.68 10.95
N PRO A 11 12.70 -7.98 9.66
CA PRO A 11 13.77 -7.83 8.67
C PRO A 11 14.36 -6.41 8.74
N GLY A 12 15.62 -6.25 8.33
CA GLY A 12 16.25 -4.93 8.23
C GLY A 12 15.51 -3.98 7.28
N LYS A 13 16.00 -2.77 7.07
CA LYS A 13 15.32 -1.81 6.19
C LYS A 13 15.41 -2.23 4.71
N ARG A 14 16.58 -2.71 4.27
CA ARG A 14 16.84 -3.16 2.89
C ARG A 14 17.04 -4.66 2.83
N LEU A 15 17.00 -5.23 1.63
CA LEU A 15 17.32 -6.65 1.42
C LEU A 15 18.78 -6.91 1.83
N GLY A 16 19.00 -7.89 2.71
CA GLY A 16 20.32 -8.25 3.24
C GLY A 16 20.77 -7.43 4.46
N ASP A 17 20.03 -6.40 4.87
CA ASP A 17 20.28 -5.72 6.15
C ASP A 17 20.00 -6.67 7.33
N ALA A 18 20.75 -6.49 8.42
CA ALA A 18 20.52 -7.24 9.66
C ALA A 18 19.10 -7.00 10.20
N GLU A 19 18.55 -8.04 10.84
CA GLU A 19 17.26 -7.95 11.52
C GLU A 19 17.29 -6.89 12.63
N VAL A 20 16.14 -6.26 12.84
CA VAL A 20 15.91 -5.30 13.92
C VAL A 20 15.07 -5.97 15.00
N THR A 21 15.60 -6.02 16.21
CA THR A 21 14.85 -6.49 17.40
C THR A 21 14.30 -5.27 18.14
N ILE A 22 12.98 -5.23 18.29
CA ILE A 22 12.26 -4.13 18.93
C ILE A 22 11.72 -4.65 20.27
N PRO A 23 12.29 -4.24 21.41
CA PRO A 23 11.78 -4.64 22.72
C PRO A 23 10.52 -3.84 23.05
N ILE A 24 9.41 -4.54 23.33
CA ILE A 24 8.12 -3.95 23.65
C ILE A 24 7.93 -3.94 25.17
N PRO A 25 7.79 -2.76 25.81
CA PRO A 25 7.42 -2.66 27.21
C PRO A 25 6.08 -3.32 27.50
N GLU A 26 5.96 -4.02 28.64
CA GLU A 26 4.70 -4.65 29.11
C GLU A 26 3.52 -3.66 29.14
N GLU A 27 3.77 -2.39 29.46
CA GLU A 27 2.76 -1.34 29.50
C GLU A 27 2.28 -0.86 28.12
N LEU A 28 3.00 -1.21 27.04
CA LEU A 28 2.68 -0.88 25.65
C LEU A 28 2.23 -2.11 24.84
N GLU A 29 2.08 -3.27 25.47
CA GLU A 29 1.63 -4.47 24.77
C GLU A 29 0.20 -4.30 24.24
N THR A 30 0.04 -4.66 22.98
CA THR A 30 -1.25 -4.72 22.31
C THR A 30 -1.45 -6.10 21.70
N VAL A 31 -2.60 -6.32 21.07
CA VAL A 31 -2.84 -7.52 20.26
C VAL A 31 -2.32 -7.31 18.83
N PRO A 32 -1.98 -8.38 18.10
CA PRO A 32 -1.75 -8.31 16.66
C PRO A 32 -2.97 -7.74 15.92
N GLY A 33 -2.72 -6.94 14.89
CA GLY A 33 -3.77 -6.35 14.06
C GLY A 33 -4.59 -5.26 14.75
N ILE A 34 -5.72 -4.90 14.13
CA ILE A 34 -6.72 -4.01 14.74
C ILE A 34 -7.72 -4.90 15.49
N PRO A 35 -8.07 -4.61 16.76
CA PRO A 35 -9.18 -5.30 17.41
C PRO A 35 -10.49 -5.08 16.65
N LEU A 36 -11.07 -6.15 16.10
CA LEU A 36 -12.29 -6.09 15.29
C LEU A 36 -13.47 -6.79 15.98
N ASN A 37 -14.64 -6.17 15.88
CA ASN A 37 -15.92 -6.85 16.07
C ASN A 37 -16.50 -7.20 14.70
N ASN A 38 -16.25 -8.42 14.23
CA ASN A 38 -16.63 -8.83 12.87
C ASN A 38 -18.12 -8.59 12.57
N ARG A 39 -19.02 -8.80 13.53
CA ARG A 39 -20.45 -8.55 13.33
C ARG A 39 -20.75 -7.08 13.02
N GLU A 40 -20.05 -6.16 13.68
CA GLU A 40 -20.21 -4.72 13.42
C GLU A 40 -19.57 -4.33 12.10
N VAL A 41 -18.37 -4.82 11.80
CA VAL A 41 -17.70 -4.57 10.51
C VAL A 41 -18.58 -5.05 9.36
N ASP A 42 -19.14 -6.25 9.45
CA ASP A 42 -20.04 -6.81 8.44
C ASP A 42 -21.32 -5.97 8.28
N TRP A 43 -21.88 -5.48 9.40
CA TRP A 43 -23.07 -4.63 9.37
C TRP A 43 -22.78 -3.29 8.71
N TYR A 44 -21.70 -2.59 9.10
CA TYR A 44 -21.33 -1.30 8.52
C TYR A 44 -20.95 -1.42 7.05
N ALA A 45 -20.23 -2.48 6.65
CA ALA A 45 -19.87 -2.71 5.26
C ALA A 45 -21.10 -2.90 4.35
N ARG A 46 -22.22 -3.39 4.90
CA ARG A 46 -23.48 -3.58 4.18
C ARG A 46 -24.38 -2.34 4.22
N GLU A 47 -24.60 -1.75 5.39
CA GLU A 47 -25.57 -0.66 5.57
C GLU A 47 -24.98 0.72 5.21
N TYR A 48 -23.65 0.88 5.35
CA TYR A 48 -22.91 2.11 5.07
C TYR A 48 -21.67 1.80 4.22
N PRO A 49 -21.87 1.27 2.99
CA PRO A 49 -20.75 0.84 2.18
C PRO A 49 -19.83 2.01 1.87
N LEU A 50 -18.53 1.77 1.95
CA LEU A 50 -17.53 2.81 1.70
C LEU A 50 -17.59 3.28 0.24
N GLU A 51 -17.23 4.54 0.04
CA GLU A 51 -17.07 5.12 -1.28
C GLU A 51 -15.80 5.99 -1.31
N SER A 52 -15.15 6.02 -2.46
CA SER A 52 -13.99 6.84 -2.71
C SER A 52 -14.35 8.31 -2.58
N MET A 53 -13.50 9.07 -1.87
CA MET A 53 -13.59 10.54 -1.82
C MET A 53 -13.54 11.17 -3.22
N ASN A 54 -12.96 10.49 -4.21
CA ASN A 54 -12.98 10.95 -5.60
C ASN A 54 -14.39 10.98 -6.23
N VAL A 55 -15.32 10.20 -5.67
CA VAL A 55 -16.71 10.11 -6.09
C VAL A 55 -17.60 10.95 -5.17
N SER A 56 -17.56 10.69 -3.86
CA SER A 56 -18.43 11.38 -2.88
C SER A 56 -18.08 12.86 -2.71
N GLU A 57 -16.79 13.22 -2.77
CA GLU A 57 -16.28 14.57 -2.50
C GLU A 57 -15.75 15.26 -3.76
N ARG A 58 -16.33 14.93 -4.92
CA ARG A 58 -15.87 15.48 -6.22
C ARG A 58 -15.84 17.00 -6.25
N ALA A 59 -16.85 17.67 -5.68
CA ALA A 59 -16.90 19.14 -5.63
C ALA A 59 -15.73 19.73 -4.82
N SER A 60 -15.41 19.13 -3.68
CA SER A 60 -14.27 19.49 -2.83
C SER A 60 -12.94 19.32 -3.57
N ARG A 61 -12.81 18.24 -4.37
CA ARG A 61 -11.64 18.01 -5.22
C ARG A 61 -11.51 19.06 -6.32
N ASP A 62 -12.60 19.37 -7.01
CA ASP A 62 -12.61 20.34 -8.10
C ASP A 62 -12.25 21.74 -7.55
N TRP A 63 -12.81 22.13 -6.40
CA TRP A 63 -12.42 23.35 -5.68
C TRP A 63 -10.94 23.34 -5.25
N ALA A 64 -10.44 22.24 -4.68
CA ALA A 64 -9.03 22.16 -4.29
C ALA A 64 -8.09 22.30 -5.50
N ASN A 65 -8.48 21.80 -6.67
CA ASN A 65 -7.72 21.99 -7.91
C ASN A 65 -7.72 23.45 -8.34
N THR A 66 -8.84 24.18 -8.24
CA THR A 66 -8.86 25.61 -8.60
C THR A 66 -7.96 26.45 -7.70
N LEU A 67 -7.83 26.11 -6.42
CA LEU A 67 -6.87 26.75 -5.51
C LEU A 67 -5.43 26.43 -5.87
N ARG A 68 -5.12 25.16 -6.13
CA ARG A 68 -3.75 24.74 -6.50
C ARG A 68 -3.28 25.37 -7.80
N ASP A 69 -4.16 25.53 -8.78
CA ASP A 69 -3.84 26.12 -10.08
C ASP A 69 -3.48 27.62 -10.02
N GLN A 70 -3.78 28.29 -8.90
CA GLN A 70 -3.34 29.68 -8.65
C GLN A 70 -1.83 29.77 -8.38
N HIS A 71 -1.18 28.67 -7.99
CA HIS A 71 0.25 28.60 -7.75
C HIS A 71 0.96 28.01 -8.97
N SER A 72 1.69 28.85 -9.73
CA SER A 72 2.31 28.45 -11.00
C SER A 72 3.26 27.27 -10.87
N GLU A 73 4.10 27.24 -9.84
CA GLU A 73 5.07 26.16 -9.61
C GLU A 73 4.36 24.83 -9.35
N MET A 74 3.39 24.82 -8.43
CA MET A 74 2.58 23.64 -8.12
C MET A 74 1.80 23.13 -9.34
N ARG A 75 1.28 24.03 -10.16
CA ARG A 75 0.56 23.67 -11.38
C ARG A 75 1.47 22.95 -12.38
N GLU A 76 2.68 23.43 -12.60
CA GLU A 76 3.60 22.80 -13.55
C GLU A 76 4.11 21.44 -13.04
N ILE A 77 4.43 21.32 -11.75
CA ILE A 77 4.81 20.04 -11.12
C ILE A 77 3.69 19.00 -11.26
N ARG A 78 2.44 19.40 -11.02
CA ARG A 78 1.28 18.50 -11.15
C ARG A 78 1.05 18.06 -12.59
N LYS A 79 1.15 18.97 -13.56
CA LYS A 79 1.03 18.63 -14.99
C LYS A 79 2.10 17.64 -15.41
N GLU A 80 3.34 17.85 -14.97
CA GLU A 80 4.43 16.92 -15.23
C GLU A 80 4.19 15.57 -14.56
N HIS A 81 3.81 15.56 -13.28
CA HIS A 81 3.48 14.34 -12.55
C HIS A 81 2.36 13.56 -13.25
N GLU A 82 1.26 14.22 -13.61
CA GLU A 82 0.13 13.58 -14.29
C GLU A 82 0.56 12.98 -15.64
N LYS A 83 1.35 13.73 -16.42
CA LYS A 83 1.90 13.24 -17.69
C LYS A 83 2.75 11.98 -17.50
N LEU A 84 3.64 11.98 -16.50
CA LEU A 84 4.54 10.85 -16.23
C LEU A 84 3.83 9.65 -15.57
N ASN A 85 2.80 9.90 -14.76
CA ASN A 85 2.13 8.87 -13.98
C ASN A 85 0.98 8.20 -14.75
N ARG A 86 0.45 8.86 -15.79
CA ARG A 86 -0.70 8.36 -16.57
C ARG A 86 -0.47 6.95 -17.12
N SER A 87 0.70 6.68 -17.71
CA SER A 87 1.02 5.36 -18.26
C SER A 87 1.07 4.28 -17.19
N LEU A 88 1.62 4.60 -16.01
CA LEU A 88 1.69 3.68 -14.87
C LEU A 88 0.28 3.35 -14.35
N ILE A 89 -0.58 4.36 -14.18
CA ILE A 89 -1.97 4.15 -13.75
C ILE A 89 -2.71 3.25 -14.76
N MET A 90 -2.56 3.51 -16.06
CA MET A 90 -3.19 2.66 -17.08
C MET A 90 -2.63 1.23 -17.04
N ALA A 91 -1.31 1.06 -16.89
CA ALA A 91 -0.70 -0.25 -16.76
C ALA A 91 -1.24 -1.03 -15.55
N CYS A 92 -1.38 -0.39 -14.38
CA CYS A 92 -1.97 -1.02 -13.18
C CYS A 92 -3.44 -1.42 -13.39
N ARG A 93 -4.20 -0.67 -14.19
CA ARG A 93 -5.57 -1.07 -14.54
C ARG A 93 -5.57 -2.30 -15.43
N LEU A 94 -4.71 -2.31 -16.45
CA LEU A 94 -4.63 -3.39 -17.41
C LEU A 94 -4.21 -4.72 -16.80
N THR A 95 -3.55 -4.73 -15.63
CA THR A 95 -3.19 -5.99 -14.96
C THR A 95 -4.41 -6.84 -14.58
N SER A 96 -5.63 -6.30 -14.58
CA SER A 96 -6.84 -7.06 -14.21
C SER A 96 -7.20 -8.08 -15.27
N ASP A 97 -6.75 -7.85 -16.49
CA ASP A 97 -7.07 -8.62 -17.69
C ASP A 97 -5.85 -9.42 -18.16
N LEU A 98 -4.74 -9.39 -17.42
CA LEU A 98 -3.53 -10.13 -17.76
C LEU A 98 -3.57 -11.53 -17.15
N GLU A 99 -3.43 -12.52 -18.02
CA GLU A 99 -3.28 -13.92 -17.65
C GLU A 99 -1.84 -14.21 -17.15
N PRO A 100 -1.65 -15.25 -16.32
CA PRO A 100 -0.32 -15.75 -15.97
C PRO A 100 0.45 -16.19 -17.22
N THR A 101 1.77 -16.08 -17.17
CA THR A 101 2.65 -16.42 -18.32
C THR A 101 3.31 -17.79 -18.19
N ALA A 102 2.98 -18.53 -17.13
CA ALA A 102 3.48 -19.86 -16.83
C ALA A 102 2.38 -20.69 -16.16
N GLU A 103 2.59 -21.99 -16.03
CA GLU A 103 1.74 -22.86 -15.21
C GLU A 103 2.18 -22.76 -13.74
N PRO A 104 1.25 -22.70 -12.77
CA PRO A 104 1.59 -22.64 -11.36
C PRO A 104 2.25 -23.95 -10.91
N THR A 105 3.34 -23.85 -10.16
CA THR A 105 4.00 -25.03 -9.56
C THR A 105 3.17 -25.64 -8.42
N GLY A 106 2.25 -24.86 -7.84
CA GLY A 106 1.49 -25.21 -6.64
C GLY A 106 2.30 -25.07 -5.35
N GLU A 107 3.56 -24.66 -5.44
CA GLU A 107 4.41 -24.38 -4.28
C GLU A 107 4.02 -23.04 -3.65
N ASP A 108 4.22 -22.95 -2.33
CA ASP A 108 4.11 -21.68 -1.60
C ASP A 108 5.26 -20.75 -2.02
N ILE A 109 4.91 -19.58 -2.57
CA ILE A 109 5.87 -18.59 -3.08
C ILE A 109 5.95 -17.33 -2.20
N THR A 110 5.51 -17.41 -0.94
CA THR A 110 5.51 -16.29 0.03
C THR A 110 6.85 -15.60 0.12
N ASP A 111 7.92 -16.37 0.36
CA ASP A 111 9.25 -15.82 0.57
C ASP A 111 9.82 -15.26 -0.73
N LEU A 112 9.55 -15.91 -1.88
CA LEU A 112 9.94 -15.39 -3.21
C LEU A 112 9.29 -14.03 -3.50
N ILE A 113 8.00 -13.87 -3.16
CA ILE A 113 7.29 -12.59 -3.31
C ILE A 113 7.88 -11.54 -2.38
N LYS A 114 8.11 -11.87 -1.10
CA LYS A 114 8.68 -10.93 -0.12
C LYS A 114 10.09 -10.50 -0.51
N ASP A 115 10.94 -11.44 -0.91
CA ASP A 115 12.31 -11.17 -1.35
C ASP A 115 12.33 -10.30 -2.61
N LYS A 116 11.52 -10.64 -3.63
CA LYS A 116 11.44 -9.81 -4.85
C LYS A 116 10.91 -8.42 -4.54
N ALA A 117 9.89 -8.28 -3.69
CA ALA A 117 9.40 -6.97 -3.29
C ALA A 117 10.47 -6.13 -2.57
N ARG A 118 11.26 -6.75 -1.69
CA ARG A 118 12.37 -6.07 -1.00
C ARG A 118 13.53 -5.73 -1.95
N GLU A 119 13.83 -6.59 -2.91
CA GLU A 119 14.78 -6.31 -4.00
C GLU A 119 14.36 -5.07 -4.80
N LEU A 120 13.06 -4.90 -5.03
CA LEU A 120 12.47 -3.75 -5.72
C LEU A 120 12.43 -2.46 -4.88
N GLY A 121 12.82 -2.52 -3.61
CA GLY A 121 12.96 -1.37 -2.72
C GLY A 121 11.79 -1.13 -1.76
N PHE A 122 10.82 -2.04 -1.66
CA PHE A 122 9.79 -1.96 -0.62
C PHE A 122 10.41 -2.27 0.75
N LEU A 123 10.28 -1.34 1.70
CA LEU A 123 10.87 -1.46 3.03
C LEU A 123 10.07 -2.39 3.95
N GLU A 124 8.75 -2.44 3.74
CA GLU A 124 7.83 -3.29 4.46
C GLU A 124 6.97 -4.05 3.44
N VAL A 125 6.86 -5.35 3.67
CA VAL A 125 6.09 -6.26 2.83
C VAL A 125 5.34 -7.21 3.76
N GLY A 126 4.03 -7.29 3.58
CA GLY A 126 3.18 -8.21 4.31
C GLY A 126 2.09 -8.75 3.41
N ILE A 127 1.52 -9.89 3.81
CA ILE A 127 0.49 -10.58 3.05
C ILE A 127 -0.65 -10.87 4.02
N THR A 128 -1.89 -10.71 3.56
CA THR A 128 -3.09 -11.12 4.29
C THR A 128 -4.21 -11.46 3.31
N ALA A 129 -5.36 -11.89 3.81
CA ALA A 129 -6.57 -12.05 3.00
C ALA A 129 -7.06 -10.69 2.49
N PHE A 130 -7.52 -10.63 1.24
CA PHE A 130 -8.19 -9.44 0.73
C PHE A 130 -9.58 -9.31 1.36
N ASP A 131 -9.77 -8.28 2.20
CA ASP A 131 -11.04 -8.07 2.90
C ASP A 131 -11.99 -7.17 2.09
N HIS A 132 -12.94 -7.82 1.42
CA HIS A 132 -13.97 -7.17 0.60
C HIS A 132 -14.88 -6.19 1.37
N ARG A 133 -14.91 -6.25 2.70
CA ARG A 133 -15.71 -5.31 3.53
C ARG A 133 -15.21 -3.88 3.40
N TYR A 134 -13.93 -3.69 3.05
CA TYR A 134 -13.33 -2.38 2.84
C TYR A 134 -13.32 -1.91 1.38
N THR A 135 -13.81 -2.71 0.43
CA THR A 135 -13.83 -2.32 -0.99
C THR A 135 -14.86 -1.20 -1.24
N PHE A 136 -14.42 -0.10 -1.83
CA PHE A 136 -15.28 1.00 -2.27
C PHE A 136 -16.34 0.49 -3.26
N THR A 137 -17.56 0.98 -3.09
CA THR A 137 -18.71 0.60 -3.93
C THR A 137 -18.42 0.77 -5.41
N SER A 138 -17.89 1.93 -5.83
CA SER A 138 -17.51 2.20 -7.23
C SER A 138 -16.41 1.30 -7.81
N LYS A 139 -15.75 0.47 -6.99
CA LYS A 139 -14.62 -0.38 -7.40
C LYS A 139 -14.97 -1.87 -7.47
N LYS A 140 -16.05 -2.32 -6.82
CA LYS A 140 -16.42 -3.74 -6.70
C LYS A 140 -16.58 -4.45 -8.05
N ASP A 141 -17.13 -3.77 -9.04
CA ASP A 141 -17.44 -4.35 -10.36
C ASP A 141 -16.44 -3.96 -11.47
N VAL A 142 -15.40 -3.19 -11.13
CA VAL A 142 -14.49 -2.58 -12.12
C VAL A 142 -13.16 -3.33 -12.22
N MET A 143 -12.79 -4.08 -11.18
CA MET A 143 -11.52 -4.79 -11.10
C MET A 143 -11.73 -6.17 -10.48
N THR A 144 -10.95 -7.15 -10.94
CA THR A 144 -10.84 -8.46 -10.31
C THR A 144 -9.93 -8.34 -9.09
N TYR A 145 -10.46 -8.68 -7.91
CA TYR A 145 -9.68 -8.80 -6.69
C TYR A 145 -9.53 -10.28 -6.34
N TYR A 146 -8.28 -10.70 -6.19
CA TYR A 146 -7.94 -12.08 -5.83
C TYR A 146 -7.90 -12.29 -4.31
N PRO A 147 -7.91 -13.54 -3.82
CA PRO A 147 -8.10 -13.85 -2.40
C PRO A 147 -7.04 -13.27 -1.45
N HIS A 148 -5.82 -13.03 -1.93
CA HIS A 148 -4.72 -12.54 -1.12
C HIS A 148 -4.34 -11.12 -1.54
N VAL A 149 -3.93 -10.31 -0.57
CA VAL A 149 -3.38 -8.98 -0.80
C VAL A 149 -1.97 -8.89 -0.24
N ILE A 150 -1.05 -8.46 -1.10
CA ILE A 150 0.32 -8.12 -0.76
C ILE A 150 0.33 -6.61 -0.50
N CYS A 151 0.56 -6.25 0.76
CA CYS A 151 0.66 -4.87 1.22
C CYS A 151 2.13 -4.43 1.17
N LEU A 152 2.39 -3.30 0.51
CA LEU A 152 3.75 -2.84 0.22
C LEU A 152 3.92 -1.38 0.65
N ALA A 153 4.95 -1.10 1.44
CA ALA A 153 5.34 0.27 1.80
C ALA A 153 6.67 0.65 1.12
N TYR A 154 6.67 1.79 0.43
CA TYR A 154 7.85 2.37 -0.21
C TYR A 154 8.25 3.67 0.48
N GLU A 155 9.53 3.84 0.79
CA GLU A 155 10.00 5.01 1.55
C GLU A 155 9.91 6.29 0.72
N GLN A 156 9.47 7.37 1.36
CA GLN A 156 9.65 8.71 0.82
C GLN A 156 10.96 9.34 1.35
N ASP A 157 11.71 9.98 0.47
CA ASP A 157 13.04 10.53 0.79
C ASP A 157 13.00 11.48 1.99
N PHE A 158 13.93 11.33 2.94
CA PHE A 158 13.83 11.96 4.27
C PHE A 158 13.99 13.48 4.20
N GLU A 159 15.08 13.93 3.62
CA GLU A 159 15.53 15.32 3.66
C GLU A 159 14.53 16.26 2.99
N PRO A 160 14.04 15.99 1.76
CA PRO A 160 13.04 16.85 1.13
C PRO A 160 11.72 16.83 1.88
N THR A 161 11.35 15.69 2.47
CA THR A 161 10.12 15.58 3.29
C THR A 161 10.15 16.50 4.51
N GLN A 162 11.33 16.78 5.10
CA GLN A 162 11.42 17.67 6.26
C GLN A 162 11.14 19.14 5.92
N THR A 163 11.02 19.48 4.64
CA THR A 163 10.78 20.85 4.18
C THR A 163 9.30 21.15 3.94
N ILE A 164 8.38 20.23 4.29
CA ILE A 164 6.93 20.46 4.18
C ILE A 164 6.53 21.77 4.88
N PRO A 165 5.71 22.65 4.24
CA PRO A 165 5.11 22.51 2.91
C PRO A 165 5.90 23.22 1.79
N SER A 166 6.96 22.60 1.25
CA SER A 166 7.75 23.13 0.13
C SER A 166 7.43 22.43 -1.22
N VAL A 167 7.94 23.04 -2.30
CA VAL A 167 7.97 22.44 -3.64
C VAL A 167 8.79 21.15 -3.67
N ASP A 168 9.96 21.12 -3.01
CA ASP A 168 10.83 19.93 -3.00
C ASP A 168 10.13 18.73 -2.34
N ALA A 169 9.37 18.97 -1.27
CA ALA A 169 8.56 17.94 -0.64
C ALA A 169 7.48 17.39 -1.58
N GLU A 170 6.83 18.25 -2.38
CA GLU A 170 5.83 17.83 -3.37
C GLU A 170 6.45 17.03 -4.54
N ILE A 171 7.65 17.43 -4.99
CA ILE A 171 8.37 16.73 -6.06
C ILE A 171 8.69 15.30 -5.61
N VAL A 172 9.23 15.14 -4.40
CA VAL A 172 9.57 13.81 -3.86
C VAL A 172 8.31 12.99 -3.60
N HIS A 173 7.26 13.60 -3.04
CA HIS A 173 5.96 12.94 -2.92
C HIS A 173 5.48 12.35 -4.25
N SER A 174 5.54 13.16 -5.32
CA SER A 174 5.11 12.78 -6.66
C SER A 174 6.03 11.74 -7.30
N SER A 175 7.34 11.79 -7.06
CA SER A 175 8.30 10.82 -7.61
C SER A 175 8.20 9.47 -6.94
N THR A 176 8.04 9.41 -5.62
CA THR A 176 7.84 8.16 -4.88
C THR A 176 6.65 7.38 -5.40
N TYR A 177 5.52 8.04 -5.72
CA TYR A 177 4.36 7.38 -6.33
C TYR A 177 4.65 6.70 -7.67
N ARG A 178 5.54 7.30 -8.48
CA ARG A 178 5.92 6.72 -9.78
C ARG A 178 6.85 5.52 -9.58
N THR A 179 7.82 5.66 -8.69
CA THR A 179 8.76 4.59 -8.38
C THR A 179 8.06 3.38 -7.77
N GLU A 180 7.20 3.58 -6.78
CA GLU A 180 6.47 2.47 -6.15
C GLU A 180 5.51 1.78 -7.15
N GLY A 181 4.87 2.55 -8.03
CA GLY A 181 3.95 2.01 -9.04
C GLY A 181 4.67 1.15 -10.06
N ALA A 182 5.84 1.60 -10.54
CA ALA A 182 6.67 0.81 -11.43
C ALA A 182 7.19 -0.47 -10.75
N ALA A 183 7.64 -0.38 -9.50
CA ALA A 183 8.06 -1.54 -8.71
C ALA A 183 6.92 -2.55 -8.50
N ALA A 184 5.71 -2.09 -8.18
CA ALA A 184 4.55 -2.96 -8.01
C ALA A 184 4.15 -3.67 -9.31
N LEU A 185 4.27 -3.00 -10.47
CA LEU A 185 4.08 -3.62 -11.78
C LEU A 185 5.10 -4.71 -12.07
N GLU A 186 6.37 -4.50 -11.70
CA GLU A 186 7.40 -5.52 -11.82
C GLU A 186 7.12 -6.72 -10.91
N LEU A 187 6.70 -6.48 -9.66
CA LEU A 187 6.28 -7.56 -8.76
C LEU A 187 5.08 -8.33 -9.31
N GLY A 188 4.09 -7.64 -9.88
CA GLY A 188 2.96 -8.30 -10.54
C GLY A 188 3.38 -9.16 -11.73
N ASN A 189 4.34 -8.71 -12.54
CA ASN A 189 4.92 -9.51 -13.62
C ASN A 189 5.65 -10.75 -13.08
N PHE A 190 6.40 -10.61 -11.99
CA PHE A 190 7.08 -11.71 -11.33
C PHE A 190 6.10 -12.78 -10.82
N ILE A 191 4.99 -12.38 -10.21
CA ILE A 191 3.96 -13.33 -9.76
C ILE A 191 3.32 -14.04 -10.96
N ARG A 192 3.00 -13.32 -12.03
CA ARG A 192 2.52 -13.91 -13.30
C ARG A 192 3.50 -14.87 -13.94
N SER A 193 4.81 -14.63 -13.83
CA SER A 193 5.81 -15.56 -14.33
C SER A 193 5.93 -16.85 -13.51
N HIS A 194 5.35 -16.89 -12.31
CA HIS A 194 5.21 -18.10 -11.49
C HIS A 194 3.85 -18.79 -11.66
N GLY A 195 3.02 -18.32 -12.60
CA GLY A 195 1.76 -18.95 -12.96
C GLY A 195 0.55 -18.53 -12.13
N TYR A 196 0.65 -17.42 -11.42
CA TYR A 196 -0.44 -16.86 -10.61
C TYR A 196 -0.88 -15.49 -11.14
N HIS A 197 -2.15 -15.16 -10.96
CA HIS A 197 -2.64 -13.85 -11.32
C HIS A 197 -2.15 -12.79 -10.33
N ALA A 198 -2.02 -11.56 -10.83
CA ALA A 198 -1.62 -10.43 -9.99
C ALA A 198 -2.25 -9.14 -10.49
N GLN A 199 -3.19 -8.59 -9.73
CA GLN A 199 -3.78 -7.28 -9.98
C GLN A 199 -3.11 -6.21 -9.13
N VAL A 200 -2.48 -5.23 -9.79
CA VAL A 200 -1.82 -4.12 -9.10
C VAL A 200 -2.82 -3.02 -8.80
N THR A 201 -3.06 -2.78 -7.51
CA THR A 201 -3.91 -1.69 -7.04
C THR A 201 -3.03 -0.51 -6.65
N GLY A 202 -2.73 0.34 -7.63
CA GLY A 202 -1.90 1.54 -7.47
C GLY A 202 -2.53 2.60 -6.56
N SER A 203 -1.72 3.56 -6.11
CA SER A 203 -2.15 4.66 -5.22
C SER A 203 -3.34 5.48 -5.73
N GLY A 204 -3.49 5.62 -7.05
CA GLY A 204 -4.63 6.32 -7.67
C GLY A 204 -5.90 5.48 -7.84
N ASP A 205 -5.81 4.15 -7.70
CA ASP A 205 -6.89 3.20 -7.95
C ASP A 205 -7.04 2.18 -6.81
N SER A 206 -6.76 2.62 -5.58
CA SER A 206 -6.91 1.78 -4.40
C SER A 206 -8.32 1.18 -4.31
N PRO A 207 -8.45 -0.10 -3.93
CA PRO A 207 -9.74 -0.76 -3.73
C PRO A 207 -10.54 -0.13 -2.59
N GLY A 208 -9.88 0.50 -1.63
CA GLY A 208 -10.47 0.94 -0.36
C GLY A 208 -9.48 1.74 0.48
N PRO A 209 -9.77 1.99 1.77
CA PRO A 209 -8.75 2.48 2.68
C PRO A 209 -7.63 1.43 2.84
N TYR A 210 -6.36 1.84 2.67
CA TYR A 210 -5.22 0.92 2.79
C TYR A 210 -4.96 0.45 4.22
N ILE A 211 -5.11 1.34 5.21
CA ILE A 211 -4.65 1.12 6.58
C ILE A 211 -5.13 -0.21 7.18
N PRO A 212 -6.43 -0.58 7.14
CA PRO A 212 -6.88 -1.81 7.80
C PRO A 212 -6.14 -3.06 7.31
N MET A 213 -6.02 -3.24 6.00
CA MET A 213 -5.30 -4.38 5.42
C MET A 213 -3.80 -4.34 5.71
N PHE A 214 -3.20 -3.16 5.78
CA PHE A 214 -1.76 -3.01 6.01
C PHE A 214 -1.39 -3.27 7.48
N VAL A 215 -2.27 -2.91 8.41
CA VAL A 215 -2.12 -3.29 9.83
C VAL A 215 -2.34 -4.79 10.00
N GLU A 216 -3.33 -5.37 9.33
CA GLU A 216 -3.60 -6.81 9.35
C GLU A 216 -2.43 -7.63 8.75
N ALA A 217 -1.82 -7.15 7.68
CA ALA A 217 -0.61 -7.74 7.09
C ALA A 217 0.67 -7.49 7.92
N GLY A 218 0.56 -6.80 9.07
CA GLY A 218 1.67 -6.61 10.01
C GLY A 218 2.73 -5.60 9.56
N LEU A 219 2.40 -4.64 8.70
CA LEU A 219 3.35 -3.59 8.27
C LEU A 219 3.54 -2.48 9.30
N GLY A 220 2.63 -2.35 10.27
CA GLY A 220 2.66 -1.26 11.22
C GLY A 220 1.34 -1.07 11.96
N GLN A 221 1.14 0.13 12.51
CA GLN A 221 -0.07 0.50 13.25
C GLN A 221 -0.69 1.79 12.71
N LEU A 222 -1.99 2.00 12.95
CA LEU A 222 -2.62 3.28 12.66
C LEU A 222 -2.08 4.36 13.60
N GLY A 223 -1.44 5.38 13.05
CA GLY A 223 -0.98 6.56 13.78
C GLY A 223 -2.10 7.58 14.03
N ALA A 224 -1.93 8.41 15.05
CA ALA A 224 -2.86 9.51 15.37
C ALA A 224 -3.05 10.51 14.21
N CYS A 225 -2.09 10.58 13.29
CA CYS A 225 -2.15 11.39 12.08
C CYS A 225 -2.98 10.77 10.94
N GLY A 226 -3.56 9.57 11.13
CA GLY A 226 -4.33 8.86 10.12
C GLY A 226 -3.49 8.07 9.12
N TYR A 227 -2.17 8.03 9.29
CA TYR A 227 -1.24 7.27 8.43
C TYR A 227 -0.81 5.96 9.09
N LEU A 228 -0.29 5.05 8.28
CA LEU A 228 0.39 3.84 8.76
C LEU A 228 1.73 4.25 9.38
N LEU A 229 2.00 3.80 10.60
CA LEU A 229 3.30 3.90 11.25
C LEU A 229 4.05 2.59 11.08
N THR A 230 5.01 2.58 10.17
CA THR A 230 5.92 1.46 9.95
C THR A 230 7.07 1.47 10.97
N PRO A 231 7.61 0.30 11.34
CA PRO A 231 8.75 0.19 12.25
C PRO A 231 9.98 0.97 11.79
N HIS A 232 10.31 0.91 10.49
CA HIS A 232 11.54 1.51 9.97
C HIS A 232 11.43 3.02 9.73
N GLU A 233 10.30 3.51 9.22
CA GLU A 233 10.21 4.90 8.71
C GLU A 233 9.00 5.70 9.21
N GLY A 234 8.28 5.15 10.20
CA GLY A 234 7.05 5.77 10.70
C GLY A 234 6.04 5.96 9.57
N ASN A 235 5.51 7.17 9.43
CA ASN A 235 4.56 7.51 8.37
C ASN A 235 5.20 8.02 7.07
N ARG A 236 6.54 7.97 6.94
CA ARG A 236 7.25 8.49 5.76
C ARG A 236 7.30 7.47 4.62
N CYS A 237 6.14 6.94 4.26
CA CYS A 237 6.03 5.95 3.20
C CYS A 237 4.78 6.18 2.32
N ARG A 238 4.84 5.62 1.12
CA ARG A 238 3.71 5.47 0.20
C ARG A 238 3.31 4.00 0.16
N LEU A 239 2.02 3.77 -0.08
CA LEU A 239 1.38 2.48 0.06
C LEU A 239 0.82 2.07 -1.29
N VAL A 240 1.13 0.86 -1.68
CA VAL A 240 0.61 0.20 -2.87
C VAL A 240 0.32 -1.26 -2.53
N SER A 241 -0.63 -1.88 -3.21
CA SER A 241 -0.89 -3.31 -3.02
C SER A 241 -1.03 -4.05 -4.33
N VAL A 242 -0.84 -5.36 -4.25
CA VAL A 242 -1.07 -6.32 -5.33
C VAL A 242 -1.99 -7.39 -4.80
N THR A 243 -3.13 -7.66 -5.44
CA THR A 243 -3.95 -8.83 -5.11
C THR A 243 -3.56 -10.02 -5.98
N THR A 244 -3.46 -11.21 -5.41
CA THR A 244 -3.05 -12.43 -6.13
C THR A 244 -3.80 -13.67 -5.65
N ASP A 245 -3.86 -14.70 -6.51
CA ASP A 245 -4.30 -16.06 -6.20
C ASP A 245 -3.13 -17.03 -5.96
N ALA A 246 -1.91 -16.50 -5.82
CA ALA A 246 -0.73 -17.27 -5.47
C ALA A 246 -0.91 -18.08 -4.18
N VAL A 247 -0.33 -19.26 -4.13
CA VAL A 247 -0.22 -20.05 -2.90
C VAL A 247 0.75 -19.33 -1.96
N VAL A 248 0.21 -18.78 -0.87
CA VAL A 248 0.95 -17.98 0.12
C VAL A 248 0.47 -18.28 1.55
N THR A 249 1.33 -18.00 2.54
CA THR A 249 1.09 -18.17 3.97
C THR A 249 1.34 -16.85 4.71
N TYR A 250 0.52 -16.58 5.73
CA TYR A 250 0.62 -15.42 6.63
C TYR A 250 0.08 -15.76 8.02
#